data_AF-A0A376ZGK5-F1
#
_entry.id   AF-A0A376ZGK5-F1
#
_cell.length_a   1.000
_cell.length_b   1.000
_cell.length_c   1.000
_cell.angle_alpha   90.00
_cell.angle_beta   90.00
_cell.angle_gamma   90.00
#
_symmetry.space_group_name_H-M   'P 1'
#
loop_
_entity.id
_entity.type
_entity.pdbx_description
1 polymer ?
#
loop_
_entity_poly.entity_id
_entity_poly.type
_entity_poly.pdbx_seq_one_letter_code
_entity_poly.pdbx_strand_id
1 'polypeptide(L)'
;MMTKTRAWALDAETAPVAPLPSASVLPVPSTAHQLLMRCQALLIQLLHNGWRYQEQSAISQAELLANDLSAVGFYRLAHVLGQFRNTESEARVEAMNNGVLLCEQLFPMLQQQG
;
A
#
# COMPACT_ATOMS: atom_id res chain seq x y z
N MET A 1 -55.95 19.89 -17.73
CA MET A 1 -55.25 18.75 -18.39
C MET A 1 -54.04 19.35 -19.12
N MET A 2 -52.87 19.46 -18.46
CA MET A 2 -51.65 18.62 -18.68
C MET A 2 -51.18 18.64 -20.15
N THR A 3 -49.96 19.01 -20.55
CA THR A 3 -48.60 18.80 -19.96
C THR A 3 -47.61 19.90 -20.40
N LYS A 4 -46.97 20.62 -19.47
CA LYS A 4 -45.53 20.58 -19.11
C LYS A 4 -44.57 19.95 -20.16
N THR A 5 -43.69 20.78 -20.72
CA THR A 5 -42.24 20.50 -20.85
C THR A 5 -41.50 21.84 -20.72
N ARG A 6 -40.75 22.02 -19.63
CA ARG A 6 -39.89 23.18 -19.39
C ARG A 6 -38.52 22.89 -19.98
N ALA A 7 -38.11 23.64 -21.00
CA ALA A 7 -36.70 23.76 -21.40
C ALA A 7 -36.07 24.79 -20.45
N TRP A 8 -35.23 24.34 -19.53
CA TRP A 8 -34.47 25.23 -18.65
C TRP A 8 -33.30 25.76 -19.46
N ALA A 9 -33.36 27.03 -19.82
CA ALA A 9 -32.18 27.80 -20.21
C ALA A 9 -31.23 27.80 -19.00
N LEU A 10 -30.06 27.19 -19.17
CA LEU A 10 -28.95 27.34 -18.24
C LEU A 10 -28.42 28.78 -18.39
N ASP A 11 -28.98 29.69 -17.61
CA ASP A 11 -28.31 30.93 -17.25
C ASP A 11 -27.28 30.58 -16.18
N ALA A 12 -26.09 30.15 -16.61
CA ALA A 12 -24.95 29.97 -15.73
C ALA A 12 -24.17 31.29 -15.72
N GLU A 13 -24.62 32.21 -14.88
CA GLU A 13 -23.82 33.38 -14.51
C GLU A 13 -22.42 32.89 -14.09
N THR A 14 -21.39 33.45 -14.73
CA THR A 14 -20.01 33.07 -14.51
C THR A 14 -19.52 33.69 -13.20
N ALA A 15 -19.95 33.13 -12.07
CA ALA A 15 -19.29 33.41 -10.81
C ALA A 15 -17.87 32.84 -10.91
N PRO A 16 -16.81 33.63 -10.67
CA PRO A 16 -15.46 33.07 -10.55
C PRO A 16 -15.48 32.18 -9.32
N VAL A 17 -15.63 30.88 -9.54
CA VAL A 17 -15.38 29.85 -8.54
C VAL A 17 -13.93 30.07 -8.12
N ALA A 18 -13.77 30.71 -6.96
CA ALA A 18 -12.53 30.72 -6.22
C ALA A 18 -12.03 29.27 -6.17
N PRO A 19 -10.75 29.00 -6.48
CA PRO A 19 -10.24 27.65 -6.41
C PRO A 19 -10.56 27.10 -5.02
N LEU A 20 -11.33 26.03 -4.99
CA LEU A 20 -11.55 25.22 -3.80
C LEU A 20 -10.18 25.04 -3.12
N PRO A 21 -10.07 25.16 -1.79
CA PRO A 21 -8.87 24.70 -1.11
C PRO A 21 -8.82 23.18 -1.30
N SER A 22 -8.26 22.73 -2.42
CA SER A 22 -7.79 21.38 -2.67
C SER A 22 -6.54 21.14 -1.82
N ALA A 23 -6.70 21.28 -0.52
CA ALA A 23 -5.74 20.89 0.48
C ALA A 23 -6.26 19.66 1.21
N SER A 24 -6.74 18.67 0.46
CA SER A 24 -6.53 17.28 0.88
C SER A 24 -5.09 16.92 0.54
N VAL A 25 -4.14 17.61 1.18
CA VAL A 25 -2.78 17.10 1.31
C VAL A 25 -2.95 15.94 2.28
N LEU A 26 -3.29 14.76 1.74
CA LEU A 26 -3.02 13.52 2.45
C LEU A 26 -1.57 13.67 2.96
N PRO A 27 -1.32 13.55 4.28
CA PRO A 27 0.02 13.68 4.79
C PRO A 27 0.90 12.77 3.95
N VAL A 28 1.98 13.32 3.38
CA VAL A 28 2.89 12.53 2.58
C VAL A 28 3.21 11.30 3.43
N PRO A 29 2.90 10.08 2.96
CA PRO A 29 3.08 8.91 3.79
C PRO A 29 4.53 8.90 4.22
N SER A 30 4.77 8.87 5.53
CA SER A 30 6.12 8.89 6.08
C SER A 30 6.94 7.78 5.41
N THR A 31 8.25 7.94 5.27
CA THR A 31 9.12 6.94 4.61
C THR A 31 8.85 5.52 5.13
N ALA A 32 8.57 5.37 6.43
CA ALA A 32 8.09 4.14 7.07
C ALA A 32 6.81 3.56 6.45
N HIS A 33 5.78 4.40 6.26
CA HIS A 33 4.50 4.00 5.67
C HIS A 33 4.67 3.58 4.20
N GLN A 34 5.48 4.30 3.41
CA GLN A 34 5.75 3.92 2.02
C GLN A 34 6.47 2.56 1.91
N LEU A 35 7.44 2.31 2.81
CA LEU A 35 8.12 1.02 2.87
C LEU A 35 7.17 -0.12 3.23
N LEU A 36 6.26 0.11 4.17
CA LEU A 36 5.23 -0.88 4.53
C LEU A 36 4.25 -1.15 3.38
N MET A 37 3.78 -0.12 2.68
CA MET A 37 2.96 -0.29 1.48
C MET A 37 3.68 -1.12 0.41
N ARG A 38 4.96 -0.84 0.16
CA ARG A 38 5.77 -1.60 -0.80
C ARG A 38 5.99 -3.03 -0.36
N CYS A 39 6.28 -3.26 0.92
CA CYS A 39 6.41 -4.59 1.51
C CYS A 39 5.12 -5.40 1.34
N GLN A 40 3.99 -4.83 1.72
CA GLN A 40 2.69 -5.50 1.60
C GLN A 40 2.34 -5.82 0.14
N ALA A 41 2.52 -4.86 -0.77
CA ALA A 41 2.25 -5.06 -2.19
C ALA A 41 3.10 -6.21 -2.76
N LEU A 42 4.39 -6.27 -2.41
CA LEU A 42 5.26 -7.38 -2.80
C LEU A 42 4.72 -8.71 -2.27
N LEU A 43 4.43 -8.80 -0.98
CA LEU A 43 3.94 -10.02 -0.35
C LEU A 43 2.63 -10.53 -0.96
N ILE A 44 1.66 -9.64 -1.18
CA ILE A 44 0.39 -9.98 -1.83
C ILE A 44 0.64 -10.45 -3.26
N GLN A 45 1.51 -9.74 -4.00
CA GLN A 45 1.83 -10.11 -5.37
C GLN A 45 2.47 -11.50 -5.45
N LEU A 46 3.32 -11.86 -4.49
CA LEU A 46 3.97 -13.17 -4.41
C LEU A 46 2.99 -14.28 -4.03
N LEU A 47 2.08 -13.99 -3.09
CA LEU A 47 1.00 -14.91 -2.72
C LEU A 47 0.04 -15.17 -3.89
N HIS A 48 -0.30 -14.14 -4.67
CA HIS A 48 -1.24 -14.23 -5.79
C HIS A 48 -0.63 -14.84 -7.06
N ASN A 49 0.56 -14.39 -7.46
CA ASN A 49 1.17 -14.83 -8.72
C ASN A 49 1.98 -16.12 -8.56
N GLY A 50 2.24 -16.53 -7.32
CA GLY A 50 3.06 -17.68 -7.02
C GLY A 50 4.55 -17.41 -7.21
N TRP A 51 5.33 -18.18 -6.47
CA TRP A 51 6.77 -17.96 -6.31
C TRP A 51 7.60 -18.51 -7.49
N ARG A 52 7.05 -19.44 -8.28
CA ARG A 52 7.80 -20.27 -9.26
C ARG A 52 8.47 -19.53 -10.42
N TYR A 53 7.93 -18.40 -10.87
CA TYR A 53 8.46 -17.68 -12.04
C TYR A 53 9.25 -16.42 -11.70
N GLN A 54 9.17 -15.96 -10.45
CA GLN A 54 9.76 -14.70 -10.00
C GLN A 54 10.72 -14.91 -8.83
N GLU A 55 11.19 -16.14 -8.59
CA GLU A 55 11.92 -16.51 -7.38
C GLU A 55 13.10 -15.59 -7.06
N GLN A 56 14.02 -15.47 -8.01
CA GLN A 56 15.23 -14.68 -7.84
C GLN A 56 14.94 -13.18 -7.69
N SER A 57 13.97 -12.67 -8.45
CA SER A 57 13.53 -11.28 -8.40
C SER A 57 12.85 -10.96 -7.07
N ALA A 58 11.95 -11.83 -6.64
CA ALA A 58 11.22 -11.75 -5.39
C ALA A 58 12.15 -11.79 -4.18
N ILE A 59 13.13 -12.70 -4.17
CA ILE A 59 14.16 -12.78 -3.13
C ILE A 59 14.98 -11.49 -3.10
N SER A 60 15.45 -11.00 -4.26
CA SER A 60 16.25 -9.77 -4.31
C SER A 60 15.45 -8.55 -3.83
N GLN A 61 14.18 -8.43 -4.22
CA GLN A 61 13.31 -7.36 -3.75
C GLN A 61 12.99 -7.48 -2.26
N ALA A 62 12.76 -8.69 -1.76
CA ALA A 62 12.54 -8.95 -0.34
C ALA A 62 13.79 -8.60 0.48
N GLU A 63 15.00 -8.92 0.00
CA GLU A 63 16.26 -8.56 0.67
C GLU A 63 16.48 -7.04 0.70
N LEU A 64 16.23 -6.34 -0.41
CA LEU A 64 16.29 -4.88 -0.44
C LEU A 64 15.30 -4.25 0.54
N LEU A 65 14.03 -4.68 0.49
CA LEU A 65 13.00 -4.23 1.43
C LEU A 65 13.35 -4.55 2.88
N ALA A 66 13.96 -5.71 3.15
CA ALA A 66 14.39 -6.08 4.50
C ALA A 66 15.46 -5.11 5.04
N ASN A 67 16.42 -4.69 4.20
CA ASN A 67 17.43 -3.71 4.59
C ASN A 67 16.80 -2.33 4.88
N ASP A 68 15.92 -1.85 3.99
CA ASP A 68 15.20 -0.58 4.19
C ASP A 68 14.32 -0.62 5.45
N LEU A 69 13.58 -1.71 5.66
CA LEU A 69 12.74 -1.91 6.84
C LEU A 69 13.56 -1.97 8.13
N SER A 70 14.71 -2.66 8.11
CA SER A 70 15.63 -2.71 9.25
C SER A 70 16.18 -1.32 9.59
N ALA A 71 16.54 -0.52 8.58
CA ALA A 71 17.04 0.85 8.76
C ALA A 71 16.00 1.78 9.41
N VAL A 72 14.71 1.54 9.17
CA VAL A 72 13.60 2.30 9.77
C VAL A 72 13.12 1.70 11.11
N GLY A 73 13.66 0.55 11.52
CA GLY A 73 13.36 -0.09 12.81
C GLY A 73 12.30 -1.19 12.76
N PHE A 74 11.84 -1.59 11.57
CA PHE A 74 10.92 -2.72 11.37
C PHE A 74 11.64 -4.08 11.33
N TYR A 75 12.39 -4.38 12.39
CA TYR A 75 13.22 -5.58 12.48
C TYR A 75 12.44 -6.90 12.29
N ARG A 76 11.19 -6.94 12.76
CA ARG A 76 10.33 -8.13 12.63
C ARG A 76 10.01 -8.46 11.16
N LEU A 77 9.64 -7.44 10.38
CA LEU A 77 9.34 -7.61 8.95
C LEU A 77 10.61 -7.90 8.15
N ALA A 78 11.71 -7.21 8.45
CA ALA A 78 13.01 -7.47 7.85
C ALA A 78 13.45 -8.93 8.08
N HIS A 79 13.24 -9.44 9.30
CA HIS A 79 13.53 -10.84 9.61
C HIS A 79 12.66 -11.80 8.79
N VAL A 80 11.34 -11.59 8.74
CA VAL A 80 10.42 -12.43 7.95
C VAL A 80 10.81 -12.47 6.46
N LEU A 81 11.12 -11.32 5.86
CA LEU A 81 11.57 -11.23 4.47
C LEU A 81 12.93 -11.93 4.26
N GLY A 82 13.87 -11.80 5.19
CA GLY A 82 15.17 -12.48 5.13
C GLY A 82 15.06 -14.01 5.25
N GLN A 83 14.00 -14.52 5.88
CA GLN A 83 13.75 -15.97 5.94
C GLN A 83 13.32 -16.54 4.59
N PHE A 84 12.73 -15.75 3.67
CA PHE A 84 12.17 -16.27 2.42
C PHE A 84 13.16 -17.05 1.57
N ARG A 85 14.44 -16.67 1.57
CA ARG A 85 15.50 -17.40 0.87
C ARG A 85 15.71 -18.82 1.41
N ASN A 86 15.54 -19.03 2.71
CA ASN A 86 15.91 -20.28 3.40
C ASN A 86 14.70 -21.14 3.79
N THR A 87 13.49 -20.57 3.81
CA THR A 87 12.26 -21.27 4.20
C THR A 87 11.70 -22.09 3.04
N GLU A 88 11.24 -23.31 3.30
CA GLU A 88 10.57 -24.17 2.31
C GLU A 88 9.24 -23.58 1.81
N SER A 89 8.79 -23.95 0.61
CA SER A 89 7.65 -23.32 -0.07
C SER A 89 6.36 -23.21 0.75
N GLU A 90 6.00 -24.23 1.55
CA GLU A 90 4.79 -24.20 2.39
C GLU A 90 4.94 -23.24 3.59
N ALA A 91 6.03 -23.38 4.35
CA ALA A 91 6.34 -22.48 5.46
C ALA A 91 6.61 -21.03 4.99
N ARG A 92 7.04 -20.85 3.74
CA ARG A 92 7.29 -19.55 3.10
C ARG A 92 5.98 -18.83 2.82
N VAL A 93 4.94 -19.53 2.35
CA VAL A 93 3.60 -18.96 2.18
C VAL A 93 3.02 -18.54 3.53
N GLU A 94 3.21 -19.33 4.58
CA GLU A 94 2.80 -18.96 5.93
C GLU A 94 3.57 -17.72 6.45
N ALA A 95 4.88 -17.67 6.24
CA ALA A 95 5.70 -16.50 6.58
C ALA A 95 5.26 -15.24 5.82
N MET A 96 4.89 -15.36 4.54
CA MET A 96 4.33 -14.26 3.75
C MET A 96 2.99 -13.77 4.30
N ASN A 97 2.07 -14.69 4.61
CA ASN A 97 0.78 -14.33 5.21
C ASN A 97 0.97 -13.62 6.55
N ASN A 98 1.86 -14.13 7.41
CA ASN A 98 2.22 -13.48 8.66
C ASN A 98 2.83 -12.09 8.43
N GLY A 99 3.65 -11.92 7.40
CA GLY A 99 4.20 -10.62 6.99
C GLY A 99 3.11 -9.63 6.55
N VAL A 100 2.13 -10.08 5.75
CA VAL A 100 1.00 -9.24 5.33
C VAL A 100 0.16 -8.79 6.52
N LEU A 101 -0.15 -9.72 7.43
CA LEU A 101 -0.90 -9.42 8.65
C LEU A 101 -0.16 -8.41 9.55
N LEU A 102 1.17 -8.55 9.68
CA LEU A 102 1.98 -7.58 10.40
C LEU A 102 1.93 -6.19 9.74
N CYS A 103 2.00 -6.10 8.41
CA CYS A 103 1.82 -4.84 7.70
C CYS A 103 0.43 -4.24 7.98
N GLU A 104 -0.64 -5.04 7.89
CA GLU A 104 -2.02 -4.62 8.19
C GLU A 104 -2.19 -4.04 9.59
N GLN A 105 -1.52 -4.62 10.59
CA GLN A 105 -1.54 -4.11 11.96
C GLN A 105 -0.71 -2.83 12.14
N LEU A 106 0.38 -2.68 11.39
CA LEU A 106 1.26 -1.51 11.47
C LEU A 106 0.69 -0.28 10.74
N PHE A 107 -0.12 -0.47 9.69
CA PHE A 107 -0.78 0.63 8.99
C PHE A 107 -1.58 1.58 9.89
N PRO A 108 -2.55 1.11 10.69
CA PRO A 108 -3.32 1.98 11.56
C PRO A 108 -2.43 2.61 12.65
N MET A 109 -1.41 1.90 13.15
CA MET A 109 -0.49 2.47 14.13
C MET A 109 0.31 3.65 13.56
N LEU A 110 0.73 3.58 12.30
CA LEU A 110 1.41 4.69 11.63
C LEU A 110 0.48 5.83 11.24
N GLN A 111 -0.78 5.53 10.90
CA GLN A 111 -1.77 6.58 10.62
C GLN A 111 -2.18 7.36 11.87
N GLN A 112 -2.08 6.78 13.06
CA GLN A 112 -2.34 7.48 14.33
C GLN A 112 -1.17 8.34 14.83
N GLN A 113 0.00 8.26 14.16
CA GLN A 113 1.21 9.03 14.50
C GLN A 113 1.43 10.28 13.64
N GLY A 114 0.55 10.56 12.67
CA GLY A 114 0.57 11.75 11.81
C GLY A 114 -0.61 12.68 12.07
#